data_AF-A0A6J3MHM2-F1
#
_entry.id   AF-A0A6J3MHM2-F1
#
_cell.length_a   1.000
_cell.length_b   1.000
_cell.length_c   1.000
_cell.angle_alpha   90.00
_cell.angle_beta   90.00
_cell.angle_gamma   90.00
#
_symmetry.space_group_name_H-M   'P 1'
#
loop_
_entity.id
_entity.type
_entity.pdbx_description
1 polymer ?
#
loop_
_entity_poly.entity_id
_entity_poly.type
_entity_poly.pdbx_seq_one_letter_code
_entity_poly.pdbx_strand_id
1 'polypeptide(L)'
;MSPSHTQNPVLHAAGTSLETSGSQTSGMTRANALSDVSDLLNASRMTAAPHSSSAIHHHGDQDTIIFAHSGRGGSVVSEGGRKKQKIEPGDFVLIPAWAEHQEVNEGDEEVVWCIVRSGRQAKVENLEKGWGSS
;
A
#
# COMPACT_ATOMS: atom_id res chain seq x y z
N MET A 1 2.45 15.18 -39.06
CA MET A 1 3.58 14.44 -38.48
C MET A 1 3.07 13.73 -37.25
N SER A 2 3.14 12.41 -37.19
CA SER A 2 2.77 11.68 -35.96
C SER A 2 3.72 12.10 -34.83
N PRO A 3 3.24 12.22 -33.58
CA PRO A 3 4.12 12.51 -32.46
C PRO A 3 5.23 11.46 -32.42
N SER A 4 6.48 11.95 -32.39
CA SER A 4 7.66 11.12 -32.12
C SER A 4 7.54 10.61 -30.69
N HIS A 5 7.06 9.39 -30.51
CA HIS A 5 7.12 8.74 -29.20
C HIS A 5 8.54 8.22 -28.99
N THR A 6 9.32 8.88 -28.13
CA THR A 6 10.55 8.31 -27.61
C THR A 6 10.19 7.09 -26.78
N GLN A 7 10.76 5.93 -27.12
CA GLN A 7 10.56 4.71 -26.36
C GLN A 7 11.26 4.84 -25.00
N ASN A 8 10.48 4.73 -23.92
CA ASN A 8 11.01 4.67 -22.55
C ASN A 8 11.55 3.26 -22.23
N PRO A 9 12.54 3.14 -21.33
CA PRO A 9 13.06 1.85 -20.89
C PRO A 9 12.05 1.10 -20.01
N VAL A 10 12.18 -0.24 -19.97
CA VAL A 10 11.56 -1.06 -18.93
C VAL A 10 12.42 -0.97 -17.67
N LEU A 11 11.79 -0.70 -16.53
CA LEU A 11 12.45 -0.60 -15.24
C LEU A 11 12.15 -1.84 -14.40
N HIS A 12 13.16 -2.32 -13.67
CA HIS A 12 13.08 -3.53 -12.86
C HIS A 12 13.62 -3.25 -11.46
N ALA A 13 12.87 -3.68 -10.44
CA ALA A 13 13.29 -3.69 -9.06
C ALA A 13 13.30 -5.15 -8.57
N ALA A 14 14.49 -5.66 -8.22
CA ALA A 14 14.60 -7.02 -7.73
C ALA A 14 14.02 -7.11 -6.31
N GLY A 15 13.11 -8.07 -6.07
CA GLY A 15 12.50 -8.25 -4.76
C GLY A 15 13.50 -8.51 -3.62
N THR A 16 14.68 -9.06 -3.95
CA THR A 16 15.79 -9.35 -3.04
C THR A 16 16.65 -8.12 -2.69
N SER A 17 16.51 -7.02 -3.42
CA SER A 17 17.25 -5.77 -3.18
C SER A 17 16.37 -4.67 -2.59
N LEU A 18 15.13 -5.00 -2.18
CA LEU A 18 14.21 -4.02 -1.61
C LEU A 18 14.57 -3.75 -0.15
N GLU A 19 14.85 -2.50 0.15
CA GLU A 19 15.15 -2.02 1.49
C GLU A 19 13.93 -1.32 2.12
N THR A 20 13.87 -1.38 3.44
CA THR A 20 12.82 -0.69 4.20
C THR A 20 12.91 0.82 3.97
N SER A 21 11.78 1.45 3.66
CA SER A 21 11.71 2.87 3.29
C SER A 21 10.35 3.48 3.63
N GLY A 22 10.33 4.80 3.84
CA GLY A 22 9.15 5.52 4.31
C GLY A 22 8.88 5.34 5.81
N SER A 23 7.74 5.84 6.27
CA SER A 23 7.32 5.71 7.67
C SER A 23 6.92 4.28 8.00
N GLN A 24 7.51 3.75 9.07
CA GLN A 24 7.21 2.41 9.57
C GLN A 24 6.30 2.49 10.79
N THR A 25 5.38 1.55 10.89
CA THR A 25 4.64 1.27 12.13
C THR A 25 5.20 -0.04 12.70
N SER A 26 5.21 -0.22 14.02
CA SER A 26 5.72 -1.46 14.61
C SER A 26 4.98 -2.67 14.01
N GLY A 27 5.75 -3.64 13.49
CA GLY A 27 5.21 -4.84 12.83
C GLY A 27 4.76 -4.61 11.38
N MET A 28 4.84 -3.39 10.85
CA MET A 28 4.47 -3.04 9.47
C MET A 28 5.67 -2.46 8.74
N THR A 29 6.27 -3.27 7.89
CA THR A 29 7.43 -2.90 7.07
C THR A 29 6.99 -2.54 5.66
N ARG A 30 7.44 -1.39 5.16
CA ARG A 30 7.20 -0.91 3.80
C ARG A 30 8.54 -0.77 3.08
N ALA A 31 8.60 -1.28 1.85
CA ALA A 31 9.77 -1.18 0.99
C ALA A 31 9.33 -0.73 -0.40
N ASN A 32 9.71 0.49 -0.79
CA ASN A 32 9.46 1.04 -2.11
C ASN A 32 10.17 0.19 -3.17
N ALA A 33 9.43 -0.30 -4.15
CA ALA A 33 9.97 -1.06 -5.28
C ALA A 33 10.21 -0.15 -6.49
N LEU A 34 9.23 0.69 -6.83
CA LEU A 34 9.31 1.66 -7.92
C LEU A 34 8.74 2.98 -7.42
N SER A 35 9.60 3.94 -7.11
CA SER A 35 9.27 5.31 -6.70
C SER A 35 10.15 6.28 -7.48
N ASP A 36 9.66 7.48 -7.80
CA ASP A 36 10.40 8.50 -8.56
C ASP A 36 10.78 8.14 -9.99
N VAL A 37 10.16 7.11 -10.55
CA VAL A 37 10.47 6.60 -11.90
C VAL A 37 9.32 6.75 -12.90
N SER A 38 8.13 7.13 -12.43
CA SER A 38 6.94 7.42 -13.23
C SER A 38 6.15 8.54 -12.54
N ASP A 39 5.53 9.44 -13.28
CA ASP A 39 4.64 10.45 -12.71
C ASP A 39 3.22 9.93 -12.46
N LEU A 40 2.91 8.73 -12.97
CA LEU A 40 1.56 8.16 -12.94
C LEU A 40 1.37 7.13 -11.85
N LEU A 41 2.40 6.33 -11.53
CA LEU A 41 2.29 5.20 -10.62
C LEU A 41 3.57 5.01 -9.82
N ASN A 42 3.41 4.53 -8.59
CA ASN A 42 4.47 3.99 -7.74
C ASN A 42 4.05 2.63 -7.17
N ALA A 43 5.02 1.82 -6.77
CA ALA A 43 4.79 0.50 -6.21
C ALA A 43 5.68 0.22 -5.00
N SER A 44 5.15 -0.54 -4.04
CA SER A 44 5.83 -0.94 -2.80
C SER A 44 5.46 -2.36 -2.41
N ARG A 45 6.38 -3.04 -1.73
CA ARG A 45 6.07 -4.24 -0.94
C ARG A 45 5.75 -3.80 0.49
N MET A 46 4.65 -4.29 1.02
CA MET A 46 4.30 -4.15 2.42
C MET A 46 4.29 -5.53 3.08
N THR A 47 4.91 -5.63 4.24
CA THR A 47 4.97 -6.85 5.04
C THR A 47 4.42 -6.54 6.42
N ALA A 48 3.47 -7.34 6.87
CA ALA A 48 2.82 -7.18 8.16
C ALA A 48 3.05 -8.42 9.02
N ALA A 49 3.75 -8.25 10.14
CA ALA A 49 3.95 -9.29 11.15
C ALA A 49 2.60 -9.75 11.75
N PRO A 50 2.55 -10.94 12.36
CA PRO A 50 1.37 -11.38 13.11
C PRO A 50 0.90 -10.34 14.12
N HIS A 51 -0.43 -10.19 14.24
CA HIS A 51 -1.08 -9.27 15.19
C HIS A 51 -0.60 -7.81 15.11
N SER A 52 -0.35 -7.33 13.89
CA SER A 52 0.08 -5.96 13.63
C SER A 52 -0.99 -5.15 12.91
N SER A 53 -0.88 -3.83 13.02
CA SER A 53 -1.76 -2.90 12.33
C SER A 53 -1.05 -1.58 12.03
N SER A 54 -1.38 -0.95 10.91
CA SER A 54 -0.94 0.40 10.60
C SER A 54 -1.68 1.45 11.45
N ALA A 55 -1.25 2.71 11.39
CA ALA A 55 -2.08 3.82 11.87
C ALA A 55 -3.30 4.02 10.95
N ILE A 56 -4.34 4.69 11.45
CA ILE A 56 -5.44 5.15 10.61
C ILE A 56 -4.89 6.27 9.72
N HIS A 57 -5.08 6.16 8.40
CA HIS A 57 -4.50 7.11 7.46
C HIS A 57 -5.29 7.15 6.13
N HIS A 58 -4.95 8.12 5.28
CA HIS A 58 -5.33 8.13 3.86
C HIS A 58 -4.11 8.50 2.98
N HIS A 59 -4.30 8.41 1.67
CA HIS A 59 -3.25 8.68 0.67
C HIS A 59 -3.53 9.96 -0.14
N GLY A 60 -4.24 10.92 0.47
CA GLY A 60 -4.67 12.15 -0.21
C GLY A 60 -5.45 11.85 -1.49
N ASP A 61 -5.00 12.46 -2.59
CA ASP A 61 -5.57 12.31 -3.95
C ASP A 61 -5.17 11.01 -4.68
N GLN A 62 -4.47 10.07 -4.02
CA GLN A 62 -3.99 8.84 -4.66
C GLN A 62 -4.95 7.67 -4.47
N ASP A 63 -5.30 7.02 -5.57
CA ASP A 63 -5.91 5.69 -5.55
C ASP A 63 -4.83 4.66 -5.23
N THR A 64 -5.19 3.65 -4.45
CA THR A 64 -4.30 2.56 -4.02
C THR A 64 -4.92 1.22 -4.36
N ILE A 65 -4.16 0.36 -5.03
CA ILE A 65 -4.47 -1.04 -5.25
C ILE A 65 -3.56 -1.88 -4.35
N ILE A 66 -4.18 -2.79 -3.61
CA ILE A 66 -3.51 -3.85 -2.88
C ILE A 66 -3.73 -5.14 -3.65
N PHE A 67 -2.65 -5.88 -3.92
CA PHE A 67 -2.71 -7.29 -4.28
C PHE A 67 -2.16 -8.12 -3.12
N ALA A 68 -3.00 -9.01 -2.58
CA ALA A 68 -2.62 -9.89 -1.49
C ALA A 68 -1.72 -11.02 -2.02
N HIS A 69 -0.42 -10.95 -1.74
CA HIS A 69 0.55 -11.85 -2.34
C HIS A 69 0.68 -13.17 -1.58
N SER A 70 0.88 -13.13 -0.26
CA SER A 70 1.07 -14.31 0.57
C SER A 70 0.68 -14.07 2.03
N GLY A 71 0.47 -15.16 2.78
CA GLY A 71 0.01 -15.15 4.16
C GLY A 71 -1.49 -14.91 4.31
N ARG A 72 -2.04 -15.26 5.47
CA ARG A 72 -3.46 -15.22 5.82
C ARG A 72 -3.67 -14.48 7.14
N GLY A 73 -4.87 -13.94 7.31
CA GLY A 73 -5.22 -13.08 8.44
C GLY A 73 -5.19 -11.57 8.12
N GLY A 74 -4.90 -11.23 6.87
CA GLY A 74 -4.93 -9.86 6.38
C GLY A 74 -6.35 -9.29 6.27
N SER A 75 -6.50 -8.01 6.59
CA SER A 75 -7.72 -7.25 6.31
C SER A 75 -7.45 -5.77 6.08
N VAL A 76 -8.38 -5.12 5.39
CA VAL A 76 -8.47 -3.65 5.32
C VAL A 76 -9.69 -3.20 6.10
N VAL A 77 -9.47 -2.34 7.08
CA VAL A 77 -10.51 -1.70 7.88
C VAL A 77 -10.77 -0.30 7.32
N SER A 78 -12.05 0.07 7.18
CA SER A 78 -12.48 1.34 6.60
C SER A 78 -13.85 1.77 7.13
N GLU A 79 -14.42 2.84 6.57
CA GLU A 79 -15.72 3.39 6.92
C GLU A 79 -15.82 3.72 8.43
N GLY A 80 -14.82 4.42 8.95
CA GLY A 80 -14.76 4.78 10.36
C GLY A 80 -14.63 3.59 11.31
N GLY A 81 -13.89 2.56 10.90
CA GLY A 81 -13.66 1.34 11.67
C GLY A 81 -14.81 0.33 11.64
N ARG A 82 -15.91 0.62 10.94
CA ARG A 82 -17.11 -0.24 10.95
C ARG A 82 -17.05 -1.37 9.94
N LYS A 83 -16.26 -1.21 8.89
CA LYS A 83 -16.12 -2.22 7.84
C LYS A 83 -14.74 -2.82 7.91
N LYS A 84 -14.70 -4.15 7.98
CA LYS A 84 -13.46 -4.93 7.89
C LYS A 84 -13.61 -5.90 6.74
N GLN A 85 -12.81 -5.70 5.70
CA GLN A 85 -12.74 -6.59 4.56
C GLN A 85 -11.55 -7.51 4.73
N LYS A 86 -11.81 -8.80 4.96
CA LYS A 86 -10.74 -9.82 4.96
C LYS A 86 -10.21 -9.98 3.55
N ILE A 87 -8.90 -10.21 3.44
CA ILE A 87 -8.22 -10.44 2.18
C ILE A 87 -7.35 -11.70 2.29
N GLU A 88 -7.43 -12.54 1.26
CA GLU A 88 -6.70 -13.79 1.14
C GLU A 88 -5.72 -13.71 -0.04
N PRO A 89 -4.69 -14.58 -0.10
CA PRO A 89 -3.76 -14.61 -1.23
C PRO A 89 -4.50 -14.73 -2.58
N GLY A 90 -4.20 -13.81 -3.50
CA GLY A 90 -4.86 -13.69 -4.80
C GLY A 90 -5.91 -12.58 -4.89
N ASP A 91 -6.34 -12.01 -3.75
CA ASP A 91 -7.34 -10.94 -3.74
C ASP A 91 -6.75 -9.59 -4.17
N PHE A 92 -7.63 -8.76 -4.73
CA PHE A 92 -7.36 -7.36 -5.05
C PHE A 92 -8.28 -6.45 -4.23
N VAL A 93 -7.73 -5.35 -3.73
CA VAL A 93 -8.49 -4.29 -3.06
C VAL A 93 -8.18 -2.96 -3.71
N LEU A 94 -9.22 -2.20 -4.04
CA LEU A 94 -9.10 -0.78 -4.34
C LEU A 94 -9.43 0.02 -3.07
N ILE A 95 -8.53 0.93 -2.71
CA ILE A 95 -8.72 1.96 -1.72
C ILE A 95 -8.69 3.29 -2.48
N PRO A 96 -9.85 3.92 -2.72
CA PRO A 96 -9.91 5.14 -3.51
C PRO A 96 -9.29 6.33 -2.77
N ALA A 97 -8.93 7.37 -3.50
CA ALA A 97 -8.46 8.64 -2.96
C ALA A 97 -9.33 9.11 -1.78
N TRP A 98 -8.68 9.65 -0.75
CA TRP A 98 -9.26 10.14 0.51
C TRP A 98 -9.95 9.08 1.38
N ALA A 99 -9.99 7.81 0.98
CA ALA A 99 -10.53 6.77 1.85
C ALA A 99 -9.60 6.56 3.05
N GLU A 100 -10.08 6.95 4.24
CA GLU A 100 -9.46 6.57 5.49
C GLU A 100 -9.48 5.05 5.62
N HIS A 101 -8.34 4.47 5.96
CA HIS A 101 -8.21 3.04 6.13
C HIS A 101 -7.11 2.67 7.10
N GLN A 102 -7.09 1.39 7.45
CA GLN A 102 -6.07 0.75 8.23
C GLN A 102 -5.88 -0.66 7.67
N GLU A 103 -4.64 -1.06 7.40
CA GLU A 103 -4.33 -2.44 7.12
C GLU A 103 -3.99 -3.18 8.42
N VAL A 104 -4.47 -4.41 8.52
CA VAL A 104 -4.37 -5.22 9.73
C VAL A 104 -3.95 -6.63 9.35
N ASN A 105 -3.06 -7.21 10.14
CA ASN A 105 -2.84 -8.64 10.18
C ASN A 105 -3.27 -9.18 11.54
N GLU A 106 -4.41 -9.89 11.57
CA GLU A 106 -4.92 -10.54 12.79
C GLU A 106 -4.51 -12.02 12.89
N GLY A 107 -3.84 -12.54 11.86
CA GLY A 107 -3.39 -13.93 11.80
C GLY A 107 -2.09 -14.18 12.54
N ASP A 108 -1.68 -15.45 12.51
CA ASP A 108 -0.49 -15.97 13.19
C ASP A 108 0.75 -16.05 12.28
N GLU A 109 0.60 -15.70 11.00
CA GLU A 109 1.68 -15.69 10.01
C GLU A 109 1.94 -14.29 9.45
N GLU A 110 3.14 -14.08 8.92
CA GLU A 110 3.45 -12.85 8.19
C GLU A 110 2.62 -12.78 6.90
N VAL A 111 2.02 -11.62 6.63
CA VAL A 111 1.34 -11.36 5.37
C VAL A 111 2.14 -10.37 4.52
N VAL A 112 2.13 -10.60 3.20
CA VAL A 112 2.85 -9.77 2.23
C VAL A 112 1.88 -9.26 1.19
N TRP A 113 1.93 -7.97 0.93
CA TRP A 113 1.10 -7.27 -0.04
C TRP A 113 1.94 -6.49 -1.04
N CYS A 114 1.53 -6.54 -2.30
CA CYS A 114 1.98 -5.60 -3.32
C CYS A 114 1.04 -4.41 -3.33
N ILE A 115 1.58 -3.20 -3.14
CA ILE A 115 0.82 -1.96 -3.11
C ILE A 115 1.20 -1.15 -4.34
N VAL A 116 0.23 -0.76 -5.14
CA VAL A 116 0.41 0.13 -6.29
C VAL A 116 -0.45 1.37 -6.07
N ARG A 117 0.11 2.55 -6.25
CA ARG A 117 -0.61 3.81 -6.07
C ARG A 117 -0.47 4.72 -7.27
N SER A 118 -1.47 5.57 -7.51
CA SER A 118 -1.32 6.67 -8.46
C SER A 118 -0.31 7.72 -7.95
N GLY A 119 0.37 8.40 -8.87
CA GLY A 119 1.35 9.44 -8.60
C GLY A 119 2.79 8.96 -8.42
N ARG A 120 3.72 9.92 -8.34
CA ARG A 120 5.17 9.71 -8.43
C ARG A 120 5.81 9.04 -7.21
N GLN A 121 5.31 9.37 -6.03
CA GLN A 121 5.76 8.84 -4.74
C GLN A 121 4.54 8.52 -3.90
N ALA A 122 4.66 7.56 -2.97
CA ALA A 122 3.58 7.26 -2.04
C ALA A 122 3.36 8.44 -1.05
N LYS A 123 2.12 8.93 -0.97
CA LYS A 123 1.68 9.87 0.07
C LYS A 123 1.09 9.09 1.24
N VAL A 124 1.31 9.55 2.46
CA VAL A 124 0.68 8.98 3.67
C VAL A 124 0.35 10.13 4.61
N GLU A 125 -0.92 10.26 4.98
CA GLU A 125 -1.39 11.24 5.94
C GLU A 125 -2.02 10.50 7.12
N ASN A 126 -1.29 10.45 8.25
CA ASN A 126 -1.74 9.78 9.47
C ASN A 126 -2.78 10.65 10.19
N LEU A 127 -3.86 10.00 10.63
CA LEU A 127 -4.96 10.62 11.36
C LEU A 127 -4.78 10.41 12.86
N GLU A 128 -3.97 11.27 13.49
CA GLU A 128 -3.64 11.18 14.92
C GLU A 128 -4.86 11.30 15.85
N LYS A 129 -5.95 11.91 15.36
CA LYS A 129 -7.23 12.02 16.09
C LYS A 129 -8.21 10.88 15.77
N GLY A 130 -7.81 9.92 14.95
CA GLY A 130 -8.59 8.75 14.55
C GLY A 130 -9.51 9.00 13.36
N TRP A 131 -10.47 8.11 13.19
CA TRP A 131 -11.43 8.14 12.07
C TRP A 131 -12.22 9.47 12.00
N GLY A 132 -12.43 9.97 10.79
CA GLY A 132 -13.17 11.20 10.50
C GLY A 132 -12.40 12.47 10.81
N SER A 133 -11.08 12.38 10.98
CA SER A 133 -10.23 13.54 11.29
C SER A 133 -9.40 14.04 10.11
N SER A 134 -9.67 13.53 8.90
CA SER A 134 -9.11 14.06 7.65
C SER A 134 -9.51 15.52 7.39
#